data_AF-A0A7S3UYM7-F1
#
_entry.id   AF-A0A7S3UYM7-F1
#
_cell.length_a   1.000
_cell.length_b   1.000
_cell.length_c   1.000
_cell.angle_alpha   90.00
_cell.angle_beta   90.00
_cell.angle_gamma   90.00
#
_symmetry.space_group_name_H-M   'P 1'
#
loop_
_entity.id
_entity.type
_entity.pdbx_description
1 polymer ?
#
loop_
_entity_poly.entity_id
_entity_poly.type
_entity_poly.pdbx_seq_one_letter_code
_entity_poly.pdbx_strand_id
1 'polypeptide(L)'
;PLYDVIDFVERASRGGDGAPPPKAEKLAHAAALTAVADPEALAAELARAGEGKLVVLDFGAGWCKNCQRLAPQVGAMAAQLAEHAVFLTVDLDEADELAMEYEVSAVPAFKFLRGGQLVGEYLGSDAAELGAAVRARLPAGAALAGEKRALHWVFKVGNLRRSMQFYEEVLGLRVLRHEEFESGCEATCNGPYAGQWSKTMVGYGPEKENFALELTYNYGIDAYEFGNDYQYIGVAEPAALARAKALGYPIGQRDGAQYIVGPDSYCFRVAERRPAAERFQCVALRVSDLPRAEAYWCGLLGLAKFEVPAHLGVADPSLLVGFDGGQVKLQLIQVNDGHAVDHAQSGGRIAFACPTGSVPGIYQKVKDAGHAVMPPPLTLPTEGKADVVVTILADPDGYEICFVEDEAFYDLATPLYDVIDWVDRESRGADGAPPPGGKKKAGAANGVKK
;
A
#
# COMPACT_ATOMS: atom_id res chain seq x y z
N PRO A 1 -12.89 27.07 -8.42
CA PRO A 1 -12.06 28.09 -9.11
C PRO A 1 -11.79 29.29 -8.20
N LEU A 2 -10.64 29.26 -7.51
CA LEU A 2 -10.06 30.38 -6.75
C LEU A 2 -8.55 30.29 -6.98
N TYR A 3 -8.10 30.72 -8.16
CA TYR A 3 -6.69 30.88 -8.49
C TYR A 3 -6.41 32.38 -8.58
N ASP A 4 -5.22 32.78 -8.15
CA ASP A 4 -4.79 34.17 -8.31
C ASP A 4 -4.16 34.29 -9.70
N VAL A 5 -4.77 35.12 -10.56
CA VAL A 5 -4.34 35.33 -11.96
C VAL A 5 -3.23 36.38 -11.98
N ILE A 6 -2.18 36.12 -12.76
CA ILE A 6 -1.03 37.02 -12.90
C ILE A 6 -1.25 37.94 -14.11
N ASP A 7 -1.20 39.27 -13.91
CA ASP A 7 -1.22 40.23 -15.02
C ASP A 7 0.21 40.56 -15.46
N PHE A 8 0.69 39.85 -16.49
CA PHE A 8 2.02 40.07 -17.07
C PHE A 8 2.16 41.41 -17.79
N VAL A 9 1.07 42.00 -18.28
CA VAL A 9 1.11 43.29 -18.98
C VAL A 9 1.28 44.42 -17.97
N GLU A 10 0.57 44.33 -16.83
CA GLU A 10 0.78 45.25 -15.71
C GLU A 10 2.20 45.12 -15.13
N ARG A 11 2.72 43.89 -15.00
CA ARG A 11 4.09 43.64 -14.51
C ARG A 11 5.15 44.26 -15.44
N ALA A 12 5.05 44.02 -16.75
CA ALA A 12 5.99 44.56 -17.73
C ALA A 12 5.90 46.09 -17.90
N SER A 13 4.72 46.69 -17.70
CA SER A 13 4.52 48.14 -17.82
C SER A 13 4.98 48.94 -16.59
N ARG A 14 5.18 48.29 -15.43
CA ARG A 14 5.73 48.87 -14.20
C ARG A 14 7.27 48.85 -14.15
N GLY A 15 7.94 49.07 -15.27
CA GLY A 15 9.41 49.15 -15.36
C GLY A 15 10.03 49.87 -14.15
N GLY A 16 11.08 49.26 -13.59
CA GLY A 16 11.73 49.60 -12.31
C GLY A 16 11.55 51.02 -11.80
N ASP A 17 11.12 51.10 -10.53
CA ASP A 17 10.93 52.28 -9.68
C ASP A 17 9.75 53.21 -10.00
N GLY A 18 8.66 53.10 -9.20
CA GLY A 18 7.56 54.07 -9.26
C GLY A 18 6.41 53.97 -8.27
N ALA A 19 6.47 53.11 -7.24
CA ALA A 19 5.72 53.13 -5.97
C ALA A 19 5.95 51.74 -5.35
N PRO A 20 6.32 51.61 -4.06
CA PRO A 20 6.62 50.31 -3.52
C PRO A 20 5.34 49.46 -3.60
N PRO A 21 5.38 48.26 -4.23
CA PRO A 21 4.33 47.28 -3.99
C PRO A 21 4.21 47.10 -2.46
N PRO A 22 3.04 46.72 -1.93
CA PRO A 22 2.98 46.26 -0.54
C PRO A 22 4.15 45.29 -0.37
N LYS A 23 5.03 45.56 0.63
CA LYS A 23 6.32 44.85 0.78
C LYS A 23 6.08 43.39 0.42
N ALA A 24 6.68 42.91 -0.67
CA ALA A 24 6.59 41.51 -1.04
C ALA A 24 7.04 40.75 0.21
N GLU A 25 6.09 40.12 0.90
CA GLU A 25 6.44 39.14 1.90
C GLU A 25 7.13 38.06 1.08
N LYS A 26 8.44 37.86 1.30
CA LYS A 26 9.16 36.75 0.66
C LYS A 26 8.31 35.50 0.80
N LEU A 27 8.20 34.71 -0.27
CA LEU A 27 7.49 33.44 -0.25
C LEU A 27 8.00 32.61 0.94
N ALA A 28 7.21 32.59 2.02
CA ALA A 28 7.70 32.17 3.32
C ALA A 28 7.63 30.64 3.53
N HIS A 29 7.53 29.84 2.46
CA HIS A 29 7.12 28.45 2.59
C HIS A 29 7.48 27.70 1.29
N ALA A 30 8.31 26.66 1.28
CA ALA A 30 8.74 25.75 2.34
C ALA A 30 10.23 25.95 2.70
N ALA A 31 10.52 26.19 3.99
CA ALA A 31 11.89 26.41 4.49
C ALA A 31 12.89 25.25 4.25
N ALA A 32 12.45 24.14 3.64
CA ALA A 32 13.25 22.97 3.30
C ALA A 32 13.50 22.79 1.79
N LEU A 33 12.83 23.55 0.91
CA LEU A 33 13.01 23.42 -0.54
C LEU A 33 14.10 24.35 -1.05
N THR A 34 14.81 23.90 -2.08
CA THR A 34 15.79 24.74 -2.78
C THR A 34 15.05 25.76 -3.64
N ALA A 35 15.32 27.05 -3.40
CA ALA A 35 14.78 28.14 -4.21
C ALA A 35 15.59 28.31 -5.49
N VAL A 36 14.89 28.56 -6.59
CA VAL A 36 15.46 28.75 -7.92
C VAL A 36 14.96 30.07 -8.48
N ALA A 37 15.88 31.00 -8.74
CA ALA A 37 15.54 32.37 -9.15
C ALA A 37 15.70 32.62 -10.66
N ASP A 38 16.48 31.79 -11.36
CA ASP A 38 16.84 32.00 -12.76
C ASP A 38 17.12 30.67 -13.50
N PRO A 39 17.18 30.70 -14.85
CA PRO A 39 17.47 29.50 -15.65
C PRO A 39 18.82 28.83 -15.34
N GLU A 40 19.83 29.56 -14.89
CA GLU A 40 21.15 28.99 -14.58
C GLU A 40 21.09 28.15 -13.29
N ALA A 41 20.43 28.66 -12.24
CA ALA A 41 20.16 27.93 -11.01
C ALA A 41 19.29 26.70 -11.28
N LEU A 42 18.29 26.82 -12.17
CA LEU A 42 17.47 25.67 -12.56
C LEU A 42 18.30 24.59 -13.26
N ALA A 43 19.16 24.99 -14.20
CA ALA A 43 20.03 24.06 -14.92
C ALA A 43 20.98 23.30 -13.97
N ALA A 44 21.51 23.97 -12.94
CA ALA A 44 22.34 23.34 -11.92
C ALA A 44 21.58 22.28 -11.12
N GLU A 45 20.34 22.57 -10.71
CA GLU A 45 19.50 21.62 -9.97
C GLU A 45 19.04 20.44 -10.83
N LEU A 46 18.72 20.69 -12.10
CA LEU A 46 18.42 19.62 -13.07
C LEU A 46 19.62 18.68 -13.27
N ALA A 47 20.83 19.22 -13.39
CA ALA A 47 22.05 18.43 -13.49
C ALA A 47 22.29 17.59 -12.22
N ARG A 48 22.01 18.15 -11.04
CA ARG A 48 22.13 17.44 -9.74
C ARG A 48 21.10 16.33 -9.60
N ALA A 49 19.88 16.54 -10.09
CA ALA A 49 18.80 15.53 -10.05
C ALA A 49 19.06 14.34 -11.00
N GLY A 50 19.77 14.59 -12.11
CA GLY A 50 20.06 13.58 -13.13
C GLY A 50 18.83 13.18 -13.96
N GLU A 51 18.98 12.17 -14.82
CA GLU A 51 17.91 11.75 -15.74
C GLU A 51 16.81 10.90 -15.06
N GLY A 52 17.11 10.30 -13.91
CA GLY A 52 16.25 9.32 -13.23
C GLY A 52 15.20 9.91 -12.30
N LYS A 53 15.41 11.12 -11.75
CA LYS A 53 14.48 11.74 -10.81
C LYS A 53 13.46 12.63 -11.52
N LEU A 54 12.27 12.71 -10.96
CA LEU A 54 11.27 13.73 -11.32
C LEU A 54 11.66 15.05 -10.66
N VAL A 55 11.68 16.16 -11.40
CA VAL A 55 11.87 17.50 -10.82
C VAL A 55 10.52 18.21 -10.82
N VAL A 56 10.08 18.69 -9.67
CA VAL A 56 8.80 19.38 -9.46
C VAL A 56 9.10 20.84 -9.17
N LEU A 57 8.73 21.73 -10.09
CA LEU A 57 8.81 23.18 -9.87
C LEU A 57 7.48 23.65 -9.27
N ASP A 58 7.54 24.19 -8.06
CA ASP A 58 6.44 24.86 -7.36
C ASP A 58 6.52 26.37 -7.60
N PHE A 59 5.73 26.85 -8.56
CA PHE A 59 5.59 28.28 -8.85
C PHE A 59 4.55 28.88 -7.90
N GLY A 60 5.01 29.81 -7.07
CA GLY A 60 4.20 30.48 -6.07
C GLY A 60 4.56 31.96 -5.94
N ALA A 61 3.85 32.63 -5.02
CA ALA A 61 4.16 33.99 -4.64
C ALA A 61 3.76 34.25 -3.18
N GLY A 62 4.48 35.14 -2.51
CA GLY A 62 4.24 35.43 -1.09
C GLY A 62 2.84 35.96 -0.79
N TRP A 63 2.21 36.65 -1.74
CA TRP A 63 0.85 37.17 -1.63
C TRP A 63 -0.26 36.11 -1.86
N CYS A 64 0.09 34.93 -2.37
CA CYS A 64 -0.86 33.86 -2.72
C CYS A 64 -1.21 33.00 -1.49
N LYS A 65 -2.39 33.23 -0.90
CA LYS A 65 -2.87 32.47 0.28
C LYS A 65 -3.01 30.96 0.01
N ASN A 66 -3.36 30.60 -1.22
CA ASN A 66 -3.46 29.19 -1.61
C ASN A 66 -2.09 28.50 -1.63
N CYS A 67 -1.04 29.21 -2.05
CA CYS A 67 0.33 28.74 -2.06
C CYS A 67 0.83 28.52 -0.62
N GLN A 68 0.60 29.52 0.25
CA GLN A 68 0.91 29.41 1.68
C GLN A 68 0.23 28.20 2.35
N ARG A 69 -1.03 27.93 2.01
CA ARG A 69 -1.80 26.80 2.56
C ARG A 69 -1.29 25.44 2.08
N LEU A 70 -0.73 25.38 0.87
CA LEU A 70 -0.30 24.14 0.21
C LEU A 70 1.15 23.75 0.56
N ALA A 71 1.96 24.73 0.96
CA ALA A 71 3.39 24.53 1.17
C ALA A 71 3.77 23.51 2.25
N PRO A 72 3.07 23.35 3.40
CA PRO A 72 3.35 22.26 4.33
C PRO A 72 3.23 20.88 3.67
N GLN A 73 2.24 20.69 2.79
CA GLN A 73 2.00 19.47 2.04
C GLN A 73 3.05 19.26 0.96
N VAL A 74 3.46 20.31 0.26
CA VAL A 74 4.58 20.25 -0.72
C VAL A 74 5.88 19.86 -0.02
N GLY A 75 6.18 20.45 1.15
CA GLY A 75 7.34 20.09 1.95
C GLY A 75 7.32 18.62 2.40
N ALA A 76 6.16 18.12 2.83
CA ALA A 76 5.98 16.72 3.18
C ALA A 76 6.20 15.79 1.97
N MET A 77 5.61 16.10 0.81
CA MET A 77 5.81 15.34 -0.43
C MET A 77 7.29 15.32 -0.84
N ALA A 78 7.99 16.45 -0.71
CA ALA A 78 9.40 16.56 -1.06
C ALA A 78 10.29 15.68 -0.18
N ALA A 79 10.04 15.65 1.13
CA ALA A 79 10.74 14.76 2.04
C ALA A 79 10.49 13.29 1.71
N GLN A 80 9.23 12.93 1.49
CA GLN A 80 8.79 11.55 1.21
C GLN A 80 9.32 11.02 -0.13
N LEU A 81 9.47 11.90 -1.13
CA LEU A 81 9.88 11.54 -2.48
C LEU A 81 11.36 11.77 -2.74
N ALA A 82 12.19 12.11 -1.75
CA ALA A 82 13.59 12.53 -1.97
C ALA A 82 14.42 11.52 -2.81
N GLU A 83 14.10 10.23 -2.73
CA GLU A 83 14.72 9.17 -3.55
C GLU A 83 14.31 9.20 -5.02
N HIS A 84 13.09 9.67 -5.33
CA HIS A 84 12.48 9.60 -6.66
C HIS A 84 12.21 10.95 -7.32
N ALA A 85 12.16 12.03 -6.54
CA ALA A 85 11.86 13.37 -6.98
C ALA A 85 12.64 14.45 -6.21
N VAL A 86 12.80 15.61 -6.85
CA VAL A 86 13.36 16.83 -6.29
C VAL A 86 12.32 17.92 -6.43
N PHE A 87 11.98 18.59 -5.33
CA PHE A 87 11.04 19.72 -5.34
C PHE A 87 11.84 21.02 -5.22
N LEU A 88 11.55 21.95 -6.12
CA LEU A 88 12.18 23.26 -6.21
C LEU A 88 11.08 24.32 -6.11
N THR A 89 11.35 25.41 -5.42
CA THR A 89 10.41 26.53 -5.32
C THR A 89 10.86 27.68 -6.21
N VAL A 90 9.92 28.26 -6.94
CA VAL A 90 10.14 29.38 -7.86
C VAL A 90 9.20 30.51 -7.44
N ASP A 91 9.78 31.59 -6.91
CA ASP A 91 9.03 32.80 -6.55
C ASP A 91 8.82 33.63 -7.81
N LEU A 92 7.58 33.78 -8.23
CA LEU A 92 7.23 34.57 -9.41
C LEU A 92 7.58 36.06 -9.28
N ASP A 93 7.76 36.56 -8.06
CA ASP A 93 8.19 37.94 -7.85
C ASP A 93 9.70 38.11 -8.05
N GLU A 94 10.48 37.02 -7.98
CA GLU A 94 11.94 37.04 -8.15
C GLU A 94 12.41 36.38 -9.48
N ALA A 95 11.58 35.54 -10.12
CA ALA A 95 11.97 34.66 -11.22
C ALA A 95 11.14 34.85 -12.53
N ASP A 96 11.06 36.09 -13.03
CA ASP A 96 10.25 36.48 -14.20
C ASP A 96 10.58 35.67 -15.47
N GLU A 97 11.86 35.40 -15.70
CA GLU A 97 12.33 34.67 -16.89
C GLU A 97 11.81 33.23 -16.89
N LEU A 98 11.88 32.55 -15.73
CA LEU A 98 11.33 31.21 -15.56
C LEU A 98 9.79 31.20 -15.67
N ALA A 99 9.12 32.19 -15.09
CA ALA A 99 7.67 32.32 -15.19
C ALA A 99 7.20 32.43 -16.65
N MET A 100 7.93 33.19 -17.46
CA MET A 100 7.67 33.33 -18.89
C MET A 100 8.01 32.05 -19.66
N GLU A 101 9.19 31.45 -19.42
CA GLU A 101 9.64 30.23 -20.09
C GLU A 101 8.66 29.07 -19.91
N TYR A 102 8.10 28.93 -18.70
CA TYR A 102 7.16 27.87 -18.35
C TYR A 102 5.69 28.28 -18.52
N GLU A 103 5.41 29.45 -19.11
CA GLU A 103 4.05 29.95 -19.42
C GLU A 103 3.11 29.95 -18.19
N VAL A 104 3.59 30.41 -17.04
CA VAL A 104 2.82 30.38 -15.78
C VAL A 104 1.83 31.54 -15.72
N SER A 105 0.53 31.31 -15.94
CA SER A 105 -0.49 32.38 -15.95
C SER A 105 -1.24 32.61 -14.63
N ALA A 106 -1.12 31.68 -13.68
CA ALA A 106 -1.78 31.74 -12.38
C ALA A 106 -1.03 30.88 -11.36
N VAL A 107 -1.27 31.12 -10.06
CA VAL A 107 -0.69 30.34 -8.96
C VAL A 107 -1.74 29.79 -8.00
N PRO A 108 -1.46 28.66 -7.31
CA PRO A 108 -0.25 27.83 -7.40
C PRO A 108 -0.17 27.04 -8.72
N ALA A 109 1.02 26.95 -9.30
CA ALA A 109 1.28 26.19 -10.52
C ALA A 109 2.49 25.26 -10.36
N PHE A 110 2.38 24.06 -10.90
CA PHE A 110 3.41 23.05 -10.80
C PHE A 110 3.82 22.58 -12.19
N LYS A 111 5.13 22.55 -12.43
CA LYS A 111 5.71 22.00 -13.67
C LYS A 111 6.54 20.77 -13.32
N PHE A 112 6.38 19.70 -14.09
CA PHE A 112 7.03 18.43 -13.86
C PHE A 112 8.06 18.18 -14.95
N LEU A 113 9.32 17.99 -14.56
CA LEU A 113 10.45 17.79 -15.47
C LEU A 113 11.10 16.42 -15.25
N ARG A 114 11.64 15.83 -16.31
CA ARG A 114 12.49 14.63 -16.22
C ARG A 114 13.61 14.75 -17.24
N GLY A 115 14.86 14.66 -16.79
CA GLY A 115 16.03 14.91 -17.67
C GLY A 115 15.96 16.28 -18.36
N GLY A 116 15.40 17.29 -17.69
CA GLY A 116 15.19 18.63 -18.23
C GLY A 116 14.02 18.79 -19.22
N GLN A 117 13.26 17.73 -19.51
CA GLN A 117 12.08 17.82 -20.38
C GLN A 117 10.80 17.94 -19.58
N LEU A 118 9.90 18.84 -20.00
CA LEU A 118 8.58 18.99 -19.40
C LEU A 118 7.73 17.73 -19.68
N VAL A 119 7.38 17.01 -18.63
CA VAL A 119 6.55 15.79 -18.66
C VAL A 119 5.12 16.03 -18.12
N GLY A 120 4.81 17.28 -17.76
CA GLY A 120 3.45 17.74 -17.53
C GLY A 120 3.37 18.89 -16.54
N GLU A 121 2.13 19.19 -16.15
CA GLU A 121 1.82 20.32 -15.27
C GLU A 121 0.59 20.04 -14.41
N TYR A 122 0.44 20.83 -13.35
CA TYR A 122 -0.76 20.93 -12.54
C TYR A 122 -0.99 22.39 -12.15
N LEU A 123 -2.19 22.90 -12.39
CA LEU A 123 -2.60 24.23 -12.00
C LEU A 123 -3.74 24.12 -10.97
N GLY A 124 -3.48 24.53 -9.74
CA GLY A 124 -4.47 24.40 -8.68
C GLY A 124 -3.88 24.39 -7.28
N SER A 125 -4.78 24.32 -6.30
CA SER A 125 -4.41 24.36 -4.88
C SER A 125 -4.96 23.16 -4.09
N ASP A 126 -5.38 22.10 -4.77
CA ASP A 126 -5.84 20.88 -4.12
C ASP A 126 -4.66 19.93 -3.92
N ALA A 127 -4.34 19.63 -2.67
CA ALA A 127 -3.19 18.79 -2.31
C ALA A 127 -3.33 17.34 -2.81
N ALA A 128 -4.55 16.80 -2.85
CA ALA A 128 -4.77 15.42 -3.29
C ALA A 128 -4.61 15.29 -4.80
N GLU A 129 -5.13 16.25 -5.57
CA GLU A 129 -4.94 16.30 -7.02
C GLU A 129 -3.47 16.54 -7.41
N LEU A 130 -2.77 17.44 -6.71
CA LEU A 130 -1.34 17.64 -6.90
C LEU A 130 -0.55 16.35 -6.63
N GLY A 131 -0.82 15.67 -5.51
CA GLY A 131 -0.19 14.40 -5.19
C GLY A 131 -0.43 13.35 -6.28
N ALA A 132 -1.65 13.24 -6.80
CA ALA A 132 -1.98 12.35 -7.91
C ALA A 132 -1.21 12.70 -9.19
N ALA A 133 -1.07 14.00 -9.51
CA ALA A 133 -0.31 14.47 -10.67
C ALA A 133 1.19 14.13 -10.56
N VAL A 134 1.78 14.26 -9.36
CA VAL A 134 3.17 13.85 -9.11
C VAL A 134 3.31 12.33 -9.28
N ARG A 135 2.43 11.54 -8.66
CA ARG A 135 2.45 10.06 -8.72
C ARG A 135 2.39 9.51 -10.12
N ALA A 136 1.51 10.06 -10.97
CA ALA A 136 1.35 9.62 -12.35
C ALA A 136 2.66 9.71 -13.18
N ARG A 137 3.67 10.42 -12.67
CA ARG A 137 4.94 10.69 -13.33
C ARG A 137 6.13 10.05 -12.62
N LEU A 138 5.91 9.30 -11.55
CA LEU A 138 6.93 8.50 -10.88
C LEU A 138 7.05 7.12 -11.53
N PRO A 139 8.20 6.42 -11.38
CA PRO A 139 8.32 5.04 -11.80
C PRO A 139 7.28 4.15 -11.11
N ALA A 140 6.75 3.15 -11.82
CA ALA A 140 5.88 2.14 -11.21
C ALA A 140 6.64 1.45 -10.05
N GLY A 141 6.09 1.53 -8.83
CA GLY A 141 6.72 1.00 -7.61
C GLY A 141 7.47 2.03 -6.74
N ALA A 142 7.51 3.31 -7.12
CA ALA A 142 7.92 4.38 -6.20
C ALA A 142 6.86 4.55 -5.10
N ALA A 143 7.00 3.79 -4.01
CA ALA A 143 6.12 3.89 -2.86
C ALA A 143 6.39 5.20 -2.11
N LEU A 144 5.37 6.04 -1.99
CA LEU A 144 5.34 7.13 -1.01
C LEU A 144 5.17 6.50 0.38
N ALA A 145 6.16 6.68 1.26
CA ALA A 145 5.79 6.91 2.65
C ALA A 145 4.89 8.15 2.66
N GLY A 146 3.77 8.15 3.37
CA GLY A 146 2.78 9.22 3.31
C GLY A 146 1.43 8.86 2.72
N GLU A 147 1.20 7.62 2.26
CA GLU A 147 -0.11 7.19 1.75
C GLU A 147 -0.52 5.81 2.24
N LYS A 148 -1.84 5.57 2.22
CA LYS A 148 -2.37 4.27 2.63
C LYS A 148 -2.12 3.23 1.54
N ARG A 149 -1.62 2.05 1.92
CA ARG A 149 -1.33 0.96 0.99
C ARG A 149 -1.74 -0.39 1.53
N ALA A 150 -2.40 -1.21 0.71
CA ALA A 150 -2.67 -2.61 1.06
C ALA A 150 -1.36 -3.39 1.18
N LEU A 151 -1.14 -4.04 2.33
CA LEU A 151 0.10 -4.75 2.64
C LEU A 151 -0.04 -6.26 2.47
N HIS A 152 -0.95 -6.85 3.24
CA HIS A 152 -1.13 -8.29 3.25
C HIS A 152 -2.51 -8.70 3.77
N TRP A 153 -2.88 -9.94 3.45
CA TRP A 153 -3.97 -10.66 4.09
C TRP A 153 -3.40 -11.74 5.00
N VAL A 154 -3.93 -11.85 6.21
CA VAL A 154 -3.54 -12.83 7.22
C VAL A 154 -4.40 -14.09 7.10
N PHE A 155 -3.76 -15.23 6.94
CA PHE A 155 -4.35 -16.56 7.01
C PHE A 155 -3.90 -17.28 8.28
N LYS A 156 -4.81 -18.07 8.86
CA LYS A 156 -4.47 -19.03 9.90
C LYS A 156 -4.31 -20.41 9.27
N VAL A 157 -3.19 -21.06 9.49
CA VAL A 157 -2.87 -22.35 8.86
C VAL A 157 -2.65 -23.42 9.91
N GLY A 158 -3.25 -24.59 9.72
CA GLY A 158 -3.11 -25.72 10.65
C GLY A 158 -1.85 -26.55 10.44
N ASN A 159 -1.22 -26.43 9.26
CA ASN A 159 0.03 -27.13 8.95
C ASN A 159 0.90 -26.28 8.01
N LEU A 160 1.98 -25.70 8.54
CA LEU A 160 2.82 -24.79 7.77
C LEU A 160 3.53 -25.52 6.62
N ARG A 161 3.99 -26.76 6.80
CA ARG A 161 4.65 -27.54 5.73
C ARG A 161 3.74 -27.76 4.52
N ARG A 162 2.51 -28.19 4.76
CA ARG A 162 1.51 -28.41 3.72
C ARG A 162 1.11 -27.09 3.04
N SER A 163 1.03 -26.01 3.82
CA SER A 163 0.83 -24.66 3.30
C SER A 163 1.99 -24.23 2.41
N MET A 164 3.24 -24.39 2.84
CA MET A 164 4.40 -24.00 2.02
C MET A 164 4.48 -24.76 0.70
N GLN A 165 4.18 -26.06 0.68
CA GLN A 165 4.06 -26.80 -0.58
C GLN A 165 3.05 -26.15 -1.53
N PHE A 166 1.89 -25.76 -1.02
CA PHE A 166 0.87 -25.08 -1.82
C PHE A 166 1.37 -23.70 -2.31
N TYR A 167 1.78 -22.82 -1.40
CA TYR A 167 2.13 -21.45 -1.74
C TYR A 167 3.35 -21.37 -2.67
N GLU A 168 4.38 -22.22 -2.49
CA GLU A 168 5.56 -22.23 -3.35
C GLU A 168 5.37 -23.04 -4.63
N GLU A 169 4.87 -24.29 -4.54
CA GLU A 169 4.81 -25.16 -5.71
C GLU A 169 3.55 -24.95 -6.55
N VAL A 170 2.42 -24.58 -5.94
CA VAL A 170 1.18 -24.30 -6.67
C VAL A 170 1.10 -22.84 -7.06
N LEU A 171 1.22 -21.90 -6.13
CA LEU A 171 1.09 -20.47 -6.45
C LEU A 171 2.39 -19.82 -6.93
N GLY A 172 3.55 -20.45 -6.75
CA GLY A 172 4.82 -19.89 -7.21
C GLY A 172 5.31 -18.71 -6.35
N LEU A 173 4.83 -18.61 -5.11
CA LEU A 173 5.28 -17.61 -4.14
C LEU A 173 6.65 -17.98 -3.58
N ARG A 174 7.28 -17.03 -2.90
CA ARG A 174 8.51 -17.23 -2.13
C ARG A 174 8.30 -16.79 -0.70
N VAL A 175 9.02 -17.41 0.23
CA VAL A 175 9.20 -16.85 1.58
C VAL A 175 9.95 -15.53 1.47
N LEU A 176 9.37 -14.50 2.07
CA LEU A 176 9.94 -13.15 2.14
C LEU A 176 10.67 -12.94 3.47
N ARG A 177 10.04 -13.39 4.55
CA ARG A 177 10.58 -13.47 5.91
C ARG A 177 9.79 -14.48 6.74
N HIS A 178 10.45 -15.02 7.77
CA HIS A 178 9.87 -15.96 8.72
C HIS A 178 10.30 -15.62 10.15
N GLU A 179 9.34 -15.58 11.07
CA GLU A 179 9.54 -15.17 12.46
C GLU A 179 8.87 -16.18 13.40
N GLU A 180 9.57 -16.57 14.45
CA GLU A 180 9.09 -17.45 15.52
C GLU A 180 8.87 -16.62 16.79
N PHE A 181 7.77 -16.87 17.50
CA PHE A 181 7.38 -16.13 18.70
C PHE A 181 7.09 -17.09 19.85
N GLU A 182 7.61 -16.77 21.03
CA GLU A 182 7.46 -17.62 22.22
C GLU A 182 6.10 -17.44 22.93
N SER A 183 5.41 -16.33 22.66
CA SER A 183 4.13 -15.99 23.28
C SER A 183 3.19 -15.29 22.29
N GLY A 184 1.90 -15.28 22.63
CA GLY A 184 0.89 -14.53 21.88
C GLY A 184 1.23 -13.03 21.73
N CYS A 185 0.65 -12.41 20.71
CA CYS A 185 0.92 -11.01 20.38
C CYS A 185 -0.12 -10.07 21.03
N GLU A 186 0.35 -8.94 21.59
CA GLU A 186 -0.53 -7.92 22.21
C GLU A 186 -1.53 -7.31 21.22
N ALA A 187 -1.12 -7.12 19.96
CA ALA A 187 -2.00 -6.69 18.88
C ALA A 187 -2.86 -7.83 18.29
N THR A 188 -2.92 -8.97 18.99
CA THR A 188 -3.64 -10.19 18.60
C THR A 188 -3.33 -10.64 17.18
N CYS A 189 -2.11 -10.41 16.70
CA CYS A 189 -1.68 -10.77 15.34
C CYS A 189 -1.90 -12.26 15.03
N ASN A 190 -1.81 -13.11 16.05
CA ASN A 190 -2.05 -14.55 15.93
C ASN A 190 -3.47 -14.97 16.31
N GLY A 191 -4.36 -14.04 16.63
CA GLY A 191 -5.71 -14.29 17.14
C GLY A 191 -5.77 -14.38 18.67
N PRO A 192 -6.79 -15.04 19.24
CA PRO A 192 -7.01 -15.10 20.69
C PRO A 192 -6.09 -16.08 21.43
N TYR A 193 -4.98 -16.53 20.81
CA TYR A 193 -4.15 -17.61 21.33
C TYR A 193 -2.91 -17.07 22.04
N ALA A 194 -2.62 -17.60 23.23
CA ALA A 194 -1.50 -17.14 24.06
C ALA A 194 -0.19 -17.93 23.86
N GLY A 195 -0.24 -19.04 23.12
CA GLY A 195 0.87 -19.97 22.94
C GLY A 195 1.93 -19.49 21.94
N GLN A 196 2.93 -20.34 21.72
CA GLN A 196 3.93 -20.16 20.67
C GLN A 196 3.27 -20.12 19.30
N TRP A 197 3.81 -19.30 18.40
CA TRP A 197 3.31 -19.17 17.04
C TRP A 197 4.43 -18.72 16.12
N SER A 198 4.19 -18.85 14.82
CA SER A 198 5.10 -18.36 13.80
C SER A 198 4.36 -17.55 12.75
N LYS A 199 5.04 -16.56 12.20
CA LYS A 199 4.60 -15.72 11.09
C LYS A 199 5.47 -16.00 9.88
N THR A 200 4.86 -16.35 8.75
CA THR A 200 5.58 -16.52 7.49
C THR A 200 4.97 -15.62 6.43
N MET A 201 5.75 -14.67 5.93
CA MET A 201 5.33 -13.81 4.83
C MET A 201 5.69 -14.45 3.51
N VAL A 202 4.71 -14.61 2.63
CA VAL A 202 4.92 -15.16 1.29
C VAL A 202 4.35 -14.24 0.22
N GLY A 203 5.05 -14.11 -0.91
CA GLY A 203 4.59 -13.25 -2.00
C GLY A 203 5.38 -13.41 -3.29
N TYR A 204 5.01 -12.62 -4.29
CA TYR A 204 5.70 -12.59 -5.60
C TYR A 204 6.91 -11.64 -5.63
N GLY A 205 7.06 -10.79 -4.61
CA GLY A 205 8.13 -9.81 -4.49
C GLY A 205 8.19 -9.18 -3.09
N PRO A 206 9.14 -8.26 -2.85
CA PRO A 206 9.30 -7.57 -1.57
C PRO A 206 8.02 -6.90 -1.05
N GLU A 207 7.73 -7.05 0.24
CA GLU A 207 6.55 -6.46 0.92
C GLU A 207 6.48 -4.93 0.81
N LYS A 208 7.63 -4.25 0.68
CA LYS A 208 7.69 -2.79 0.52
C LYS A 208 7.01 -2.31 -0.78
N GLU A 209 6.96 -3.16 -1.80
CA GLU A 209 6.47 -2.86 -3.15
C GLU A 209 5.23 -3.70 -3.53
N ASN A 210 5.01 -4.84 -2.88
CA ASN A 210 4.04 -5.85 -3.31
C ASN A 210 3.07 -6.18 -2.18
N PHE A 211 1.86 -6.62 -2.56
CA PHE A 211 0.99 -7.30 -1.62
C PHE A 211 1.53 -8.70 -1.29
N ALA A 212 1.40 -9.11 -0.03
CA ALA A 212 1.84 -10.41 0.46
C ALA A 212 0.72 -11.18 1.16
N LEU A 213 0.97 -12.44 1.48
CA LEU A 213 0.13 -13.24 2.36
C LEU A 213 0.92 -13.50 3.65
N GLU A 214 0.30 -13.22 4.78
CA GLU A 214 0.82 -13.58 6.09
C GLU A 214 0.23 -14.92 6.51
N LEU A 215 1.09 -15.93 6.73
CA LEU A 215 0.68 -17.24 7.24
C LEU A 215 0.98 -17.30 8.74
N THR A 216 -0.08 -17.37 9.54
CA THR A 216 0.01 -17.52 10.99
C THR A 216 -0.24 -18.97 11.36
N TYR A 217 0.78 -19.61 11.92
CA TYR A 217 0.69 -20.96 12.48
C TYR A 217 0.80 -20.87 14.00
N ASN A 218 -0.21 -21.36 14.72
CA ASN A 218 -0.18 -21.45 16.18
C ASN A 218 0.18 -22.89 16.57
N TYR A 219 1.20 -23.07 17.41
CA TYR A 219 1.67 -24.40 17.80
C TYR A 219 0.57 -25.16 18.57
N GLY A 220 0.34 -26.41 18.17
CA GLY A 220 -0.69 -27.28 18.74
C GLY A 220 -2.12 -27.00 18.26
N ILE A 221 -2.30 -26.11 17.27
CA ILE A 221 -3.59 -25.89 16.61
C ILE A 221 -3.51 -26.35 15.15
N ASP A 222 -4.02 -27.55 14.90
CA ASP A 222 -3.83 -28.24 13.62
C ASP A 222 -4.94 -27.97 12.60
N ALA A 223 -6.01 -27.28 13.02
CA ALA A 223 -7.14 -26.90 12.17
C ALA A 223 -7.90 -25.72 12.79
N TYR A 224 -8.54 -24.95 11.92
CA TYR A 224 -9.45 -23.86 12.29
C TYR A 224 -10.82 -24.13 11.68
N GLU A 225 -11.88 -23.96 12.45
CA GLU A 225 -13.24 -23.96 11.91
C GLU A 225 -13.37 -22.87 10.84
N PHE A 226 -13.82 -23.25 9.65
CA PHE A 226 -13.87 -22.39 8.49
C PHE A 226 -15.22 -21.69 8.37
N GLY A 227 -15.20 -20.36 8.30
CA GLY A 227 -16.38 -19.51 8.18
C GLY A 227 -16.96 -19.43 6.76
N ASN A 228 -17.89 -18.50 6.54
CA ASN A 228 -18.43 -18.17 5.22
C ASN A 228 -18.03 -16.77 4.71
N ASP A 229 -17.18 -16.08 5.48
CA ASP A 229 -16.79 -14.69 5.31
C ASP A 229 -15.83 -14.52 4.11
N TYR A 230 -14.69 -15.23 4.13
CA TYR A 230 -13.71 -15.24 3.06
C TYR A 230 -14.25 -16.00 1.84
N GLN A 231 -14.18 -15.37 0.66
CA GLN A 231 -14.62 -15.99 -0.60
C GLN A 231 -13.43 -16.47 -1.43
N TYR A 232 -12.47 -15.60 -1.70
CA TYR A 232 -11.26 -15.94 -2.45
C TYR A 232 -10.22 -14.81 -2.46
N ILE A 233 -8.99 -15.16 -2.82
CA ILE A 233 -8.01 -14.21 -3.36
C ILE A 233 -7.96 -14.38 -4.87
N GLY A 234 -8.06 -13.28 -5.61
CA GLY A 234 -7.84 -13.25 -7.05
C GLY A 234 -6.35 -13.29 -7.37
N VAL A 235 -5.90 -14.26 -8.15
CA VAL A 235 -4.47 -14.47 -8.47
C VAL A 235 -4.27 -14.56 -9.98
N ALA A 236 -3.48 -13.63 -10.53
CA ALA A 236 -3.09 -13.57 -11.93
C ALA A 236 -1.92 -14.51 -12.26
N GLU A 237 -2.08 -15.80 -12.00
CA GLU A 237 -1.08 -16.85 -12.18
C GLU A 237 -1.72 -18.11 -12.81
N PRO A 238 -1.99 -18.11 -14.14
CA PRO A 238 -2.74 -19.18 -14.80
C PRO A 238 -2.04 -20.55 -14.74
N ALA A 239 -0.70 -20.57 -14.68
CA ALA A 239 0.06 -21.81 -14.57
C ALA A 239 -0.14 -22.53 -13.22
N ALA A 240 -0.72 -21.86 -12.20
CA ALA A 240 -1.08 -22.48 -10.93
C ALA A 240 -2.09 -23.62 -11.09
N LEU A 241 -2.98 -23.57 -12.09
CA LEU A 241 -3.97 -24.63 -12.32
C LEU A 241 -3.32 -25.96 -12.68
N ALA A 242 -2.31 -25.93 -13.56
CA ALA A 242 -1.57 -27.13 -13.95
C ALA A 242 -0.79 -27.71 -12.76
N ARG A 243 -0.18 -26.84 -11.94
CA ARG A 243 0.57 -27.23 -10.73
C ARG A 243 -0.34 -27.81 -9.65
N ALA A 244 -1.49 -27.16 -9.40
CA ALA A 244 -2.53 -27.64 -8.49
C ALA A 244 -3.02 -29.04 -8.88
N LYS A 245 -3.36 -29.23 -10.17
CA LYS A 245 -3.80 -30.52 -10.70
C LYS A 245 -2.73 -31.60 -10.54
N ALA A 246 -1.47 -31.28 -10.82
CA ALA A 246 -0.35 -32.23 -10.69
C ALA A 246 -0.11 -32.66 -9.24
N LEU A 247 -0.36 -31.76 -8.28
CA LEU A 247 -0.19 -32.00 -6.84
C LEU A 247 -1.48 -32.47 -6.14
N GLY A 248 -2.57 -32.65 -6.89
CA GLY A 248 -3.84 -33.17 -6.35
C GLY A 248 -4.68 -32.17 -5.56
N TYR A 249 -4.45 -30.87 -5.69
CA TYR A 249 -5.32 -29.85 -5.09
C TYR A 249 -6.64 -29.74 -5.86
N PRO A 250 -7.80 -29.61 -5.16
CA PRO A 250 -9.09 -29.47 -5.82
C PRO A 250 -9.16 -28.21 -6.69
N ILE A 251 -9.75 -28.36 -7.87
CA ILE A 251 -10.04 -27.25 -8.78
C ILE A 251 -11.55 -27.20 -9.00
N GLY A 252 -12.18 -26.14 -8.53
CA GLY A 252 -13.59 -25.83 -8.74
C GLY A 252 -13.82 -24.84 -9.87
N GLN A 253 -15.08 -24.65 -10.24
CA GLN A 253 -15.51 -23.65 -11.20
C GLN A 253 -16.77 -22.94 -10.68
N ARG A 254 -16.74 -21.60 -10.64
CA ARG A 254 -17.85 -20.74 -10.21
C ARG A 254 -17.79 -19.43 -10.99
N ASP A 255 -18.93 -18.85 -11.36
CA ASP A 255 -19.00 -17.57 -12.08
C ASP A 255 -18.10 -17.48 -13.33
N GLY A 256 -17.97 -18.60 -14.06
CA GLY A 256 -17.11 -18.69 -15.25
C GLY A 256 -15.60 -18.69 -14.97
N ALA A 257 -15.16 -18.69 -13.72
CA ALA A 257 -13.75 -18.73 -13.33
C ALA A 257 -13.37 -20.04 -12.62
N GLN A 258 -12.09 -20.39 -12.68
CA GLN A 258 -11.53 -21.55 -11.99
C GLN A 258 -10.95 -21.15 -10.63
N TYR A 259 -11.19 -22.01 -9.65
CA TYR A 259 -10.77 -21.81 -8.27
C TYR A 259 -9.91 -22.98 -7.82
N ILE A 260 -8.76 -22.69 -7.22
CA ILE A 260 -7.93 -23.69 -6.55
C ILE A 260 -8.26 -23.66 -5.05
N VAL A 261 -8.55 -24.81 -4.45
CA VAL A 261 -8.77 -24.94 -3.00
C VAL A 261 -7.46 -25.33 -2.34
N GLY A 262 -6.96 -24.47 -1.43
CA GLY A 262 -5.75 -24.69 -0.65
C GLY A 262 -5.92 -25.66 0.52
N PRO A 263 -4.85 -25.92 1.30
CA PRO A 263 -4.81 -26.96 2.32
C PRO A 263 -5.74 -26.73 3.53
N ASP A 264 -6.08 -25.48 3.83
CA ASP A 264 -6.99 -25.05 4.91
C ASP A 264 -8.32 -24.48 4.36
N SER A 265 -8.79 -25.00 3.21
CA SER A 265 -10.03 -24.61 2.53
C SER A 265 -10.06 -23.19 1.91
N TYR A 266 -9.01 -22.39 2.09
CA TYR A 266 -8.88 -21.10 1.40
C TYR A 266 -8.87 -21.26 -0.13
N CYS A 267 -9.81 -20.59 -0.79
CA CYS A 267 -9.96 -20.60 -2.24
C CYS A 267 -9.15 -19.48 -2.93
N PHE A 268 -8.61 -19.78 -4.11
CA PHE A 268 -7.86 -18.83 -4.96
C PHE A 268 -8.47 -18.81 -6.36
N ARG A 269 -9.04 -17.66 -6.77
CA ARG A 269 -9.63 -17.46 -8.09
C ARG A 269 -8.51 -17.17 -9.08
N VAL A 270 -8.33 -18.04 -10.07
CA VAL A 270 -7.25 -17.89 -11.05
C VAL A 270 -7.70 -16.97 -12.18
N ALA A 271 -6.87 -15.96 -12.46
CA ALA A 271 -7.07 -14.98 -13.53
C ALA A 271 -5.90 -15.03 -14.52
N GLU A 272 -6.12 -14.46 -15.71
CA GLU A 272 -5.04 -14.28 -16.67
C GLU A 272 -4.02 -13.24 -16.19
N ARG A 273 -2.76 -13.43 -16.61
CA ARG A 273 -1.68 -12.53 -16.26
C ARG A 273 -1.61 -11.35 -17.22
N ARG A 274 -1.65 -10.13 -16.69
CA ARG A 274 -1.36 -8.89 -17.45
C ARG A 274 0.07 -8.42 -17.17
N PRO A 275 0.81 -7.91 -18.18
CA PRO A 275 2.15 -7.37 -17.97
C PRO A 275 2.14 -6.21 -16.96
N ALA A 276 3.16 -6.15 -16.09
CA ALA A 276 3.38 -5.08 -15.11
C ALA A 276 2.25 -4.82 -14.09
N ALA A 277 1.23 -5.69 -14.01
CA ALA A 277 0.20 -5.62 -12.99
C ALA A 277 0.58 -6.42 -11.74
N GLU A 278 0.18 -5.93 -10.57
CA GLU A 278 0.14 -6.70 -9.32
C GLU A 278 -0.54 -8.05 -9.59
N ARG A 279 0.02 -9.16 -9.07
CA ARG A 279 -0.53 -10.49 -9.32
C ARG A 279 -1.67 -10.84 -8.37
N PHE A 280 -1.69 -10.27 -7.16
CA PHE A 280 -2.84 -10.35 -6.28
C PHE A 280 -3.88 -9.28 -6.66
N GLN A 281 -4.97 -9.70 -7.29
CA GLN A 281 -5.96 -8.78 -7.86
C GLN A 281 -6.94 -8.25 -6.81
N CYS A 282 -7.44 -9.14 -5.95
CA CYS A 282 -8.33 -8.77 -4.86
C CYS A 282 -8.30 -9.77 -3.71
N VAL A 283 -8.74 -9.33 -2.54
CA VAL A 283 -9.31 -10.19 -1.48
C VAL A 283 -10.82 -10.02 -1.51
N ALA A 284 -11.54 -11.10 -1.75
CA ALA A 284 -12.99 -11.12 -1.85
C ALA A 284 -13.63 -11.59 -0.54
N LEU A 285 -14.50 -10.75 0.01
CA LEU A 285 -15.12 -10.90 1.32
C LEU A 285 -16.64 -10.77 1.20
N ARG A 286 -17.36 -11.56 1.98
CA ARG A 286 -18.82 -11.46 2.12
C ARG A 286 -19.19 -10.28 3.02
N VAL A 287 -20.15 -9.47 2.61
CA VAL A 287 -20.73 -8.40 3.46
C VAL A 287 -22.23 -8.59 3.59
N SER A 288 -22.80 -8.20 4.73
CA SER A 288 -24.25 -8.34 4.93
C SER A 288 -25.06 -7.19 4.31
N ASP A 289 -24.47 -6.01 4.14
CA ASP A 289 -25.11 -4.83 3.56
C ASP A 289 -24.07 -3.99 2.81
N LEU A 290 -24.17 -3.96 1.47
CA LEU A 290 -23.22 -3.23 0.63
C LEU A 290 -23.22 -1.72 0.86
N PRO A 291 -24.37 -1.02 0.92
CA PRO A 291 -24.38 0.41 1.23
C PRO A 291 -23.67 0.76 2.56
N ARG A 292 -23.85 -0.05 3.60
CA ARG A 292 -23.19 0.10 4.89
C ARG A 292 -21.69 -0.16 4.78
N ALA A 293 -21.30 -1.19 4.05
CA ALA A 293 -19.90 -1.49 3.78
C ALA A 293 -19.23 -0.35 2.96
N GLU A 294 -19.91 0.19 1.95
CA GLU A 294 -19.44 1.34 1.17
C GLU A 294 -19.26 2.58 2.05
N ALA A 295 -20.23 2.89 2.92
CA ALA A 295 -20.13 4.03 3.84
C ALA A 295 -18.91 3.91 4.76
N TYR A 296 -18.60 2.71 5.24
CA TYR A 296 -17.42 2.46 6.06
C TYR A 296 -16.12 2.50 5.24
N TRP A 297 -15.97 1.63 4.26
CA TRP A 297 -14.71 1.47 3.53
C TRP A 297 -14.40 2.71 2.68
N CYS A 298 -15.38 3.26 1.96
CA CYS A 298 -15.16 4.45 1.13
C CYS A 298 -15.30 5.74 1.95
N GLY A 299 -16.43 5.91 2.65
CA GLY A 299 -16.74 7.16 3.35
C GLY A 299 -15.84 7.42 4.57
N LEU A 300 -15.64 6.39 5.41
CA LEU A 300 -14.88 6.53 6.66
C LEU A 300 -13.38 6.30 6.45
N LEU A 301 -12.97 5.22 5.78
CA LEU A 301 -11.55 4.87 5.63
C LEU A 301 -10.88 5.53 4.40
N GLY A 302 -11.68 6.00 3.44
CA GLY A 302 -11.21 6.75 2.27
C GLY A 302 -10.77 5.89 1.09
N LEU A 303 -11.25 4.65 0.97
CA LEU A 303 -10.99 3.83 -0.21
C LEU A 303 -11.80 4.36 -1.41
N ALA A 304 -11.20 4.36 -2.59
CA ALA A 304 -11.88 4.66 -3.83
C ALA A 304 -12.60 3.43 -4.37
N LYS A 305 -13.70 3.66 -5.11
CA LYS A 305 -14.42 2.62 -5.85
C LYS A 305 -13.80 2.41 -7.21
N PHE A 306 -13.73 1.15 -7.63
CA PHE A 306 -13.21 0.74 -8.93
C PHE A 306 -14.24 -0.10 -9.69
N GLU A 307 -14.14 -0.11 -11.01
CA GLU A 307 -14.92 -1.04 -11.82
C GLU A 307 -14.47 -2.47 -11.56
N VAL A 308 -15.43 -3.38 -11.37
CA VAL A 308 -15.16 -4.82 -11.26
C VAL A 308 -14.79 -5.34 -12.66
N PRO A 309 -13.54 -5.77 -12.90
CA PRO A 309 -13.18 -6.31 -14.20
C PRO A 309 -13.89 -7.65 -14.42
N ALA A 310 -14.24 -7.95 -15.69
CA ALA A 310 -15.03 -9.14 -16.03
C ALA A 310 -14.50 -10.47 -15.44
N HIS A 311 -13.17 -10.61 -15.34
CA HIS A 311 -12.54 -11.81 -14.79
C HIS A 311 -12.68 -11.97 -13.26
N LEU A 312 -13.05 -10.90 -12.54
CA LEU A 312 -13.43 -10.91 -11.11
C LEU A 312 -14.96 -10.82 -10.91
N GLY A 313 -15.73 -10.81 -12.00
CA GLY A 313 -17.18 -10.79 -11.93
C GLY A 313 -17.74 -11.97 -11.14
N VAL A 314 -18.68 -11.67 -10.26
CA VAL A 314 -19.45 -12.63 -9.47
C VAL A 314 -20.94 -12.43 -9.74
N ALA A 315 -21.76 -13.46 -9.52
CA ALA A 315 -23.20 -13.37 -9.76
C ALA A 315 -23.90 -12.38 -8.81
N ASP A 316 -23.46 -12.33 -7.56
CA ASP A 316 -23.99 -11.43 -6.55
C ASP A 316 -23.53 -9.97 -6.77
N PRO A 317 -24.32 -8.98 -6.30
CA PRO A 317 -23.88 -7.59 -6.23
C PRO A 317 -22.55 -7.49 -5.48
N SER A 318 -21.59 -6.75 -6.02
CA SER A 318 -20.30 -6.54 -5.37
C SER A 318 -19.73 -5.16 -5.63
N LEU A 319 -18.85 -4.73 -4.73
CA LEU A 319 -18.14 -3.48 -4.79
C LEU A 319 -16.63 -3.76 -4.74
N LEU A 320 -15.87 -3.19 -5.68
CA LEU A 320 -14.42 -3.24 -5.68
C LEU A 320 -13.86 -1.92 -5.13
N VAL A 321 -13.07 -1.99 -4.05
CA VAL A 321 -12.51 -0.81 -3.38
C VAL A 321 -11.01 -0.95 -3.14
N GLY A 322 -10.29 0.17 -3.07
CA GLY A 322 -8.87 0.21 -2.75
C GLY A 322 -8.34 1.63 -2.60
N PHE A 323 -7.09 1.80 -2.16
CA PHE A 323 -6.49 3.13 -2.06
C PHE A 323 -5.95 3.66 -3.39
N ASP A 324 -5.44 2.77 -4.24
CA ASP A 324 -4.86 3.15 -5.53
C ASP A 324 -5.15 2.10 -6.61
N GLY A 325 -5.16 2.54 -7.88
CA GLY A 325 -5.43 1.71 -9.04
C GLY A 325 -4.45 0.55 -9.23
N GLY A 326 -3.16 0.74 -8.89
CA GLY A 326 -2.11 -0.27 -9.01
C GLY A 326 -2.04 -1.28 -7.87
N GLN A 327 -2.73 -1.05 -6.76
CA GLN A 327 -2.70 -1.93 -5.59
C GLN A 327 -3.72 -3.09 -5.67
N VAL A 328 -3.56 -4.10 -4.84
CA VAL A 328 -4.63 -5.09 -4.60
C VAL A 328 -5.91 -4.40 -4.12
N LYS A 329 -7.07 -4.97 -4.45
CA LYS A 329 -8.38 -4.44 -4.05
C LYS A 329 -9.05 -5.30 -2.97
N LEU A 330 -10.04 -4.73 -2.30
CA LEU A 330 -11.05 -5.51 -1.59
C LEU A 330 -12.27 -5.63 -2.51
N GLN A 331 -12.78 -6.84 -2.67
CA GLN A 331 -14.06 -7.08 -3.33
C GLN A 331 -15.09 -7.47 -2.28
N LEU A 332 -15.99 -6.55 -1.97
CA LEU A 332 -17.06 -6.73 -0.99
C LEU A 332 -18.27 -7.29 -1.73
N ILE A 333 -18.70 -8.50 -1.40
CA ILE A 333 -19.75 -9.25 -2.11
C ILE A 333 -20.97 -9.35 -1.19
N GLN A 334 -22.10 -8.77 -1.58
CA GLN A 334 -23.35 -8.95 -0.85
C GLN A 334 -23.97 -10.29 -1.23
N VAL A 335 -23.68 -11.31 -0.44
CA VAL A 335 -24.27 -12.63 -0.65
C VAL A 335 -25.68 -12.65 -0.08
N ASN A 336 -26.67 -12.94 -0.94
CA ASN A 336 -28.09 -12.90 -0.60
C ASN A 336 -28.67 -14.30 -0.29
N ASP A 337 -27.86 -15.22 0.24
CA ASP A 337 -28.26 -16.62 0.49
C ASP A 337 -29.03 -16.81 1.83
N GLY A 338 -29.26 -15.74 2.58
CA GLY A 338 -29.99 -15.76 3.87
C GLY A 338 -29.12 -16.13 5.08
N HIS A 339 -27.83 -16.38 4.91
CA HIS A 339 -26.90 -16.60 6.02
C HIS A 339 -26.25 -15.30 6.50
N ALA A 340 -26.04 -15.20 7.82
CA ALA A 340 -25.22 -14.13 8.38
C ALA A 340 -23.74 -14.32 7.98
N VAL A 341 -22.96 -13.24 8.00
CA VAL A 341 -21.50 -13.35 7.90
C VAL A 341 -20.99 -14.07 9.14
N ASP A 342 -20.23 -15.13 8.94
CA ASP A 342 -19.63 -15.95 9.98
C ASP A 342 -18.14 -16.11 9.69
N HIS A 343 -17.31 -15.57 10.59
CA HIS A 343 -15.86 -15.66 10.50
C HIS A 343 -15.30 -16.98 11.04
N ALA A 344 -16.08 -17.68 11.88
CA ALA A 344 -15.64 -18.82 12.68
C ALA A 344 -14.24 -18.60 13.28
N GLN A 345 -13.34 -19.58 13.18
CA GLN A 345 -11.96 -19.47 13.68
C GLN A 345 -10.97 -19.07 12.57
N SER A 346 -11.31 -19.32 11.30
CA SER A 346 -10.49 -19.03 10.11
C SER A 346 -10.46 -17.55 9.71
N GLY A 347 -11.28 -16.71 10.36
CA GLY A 347 -11.37 -15.27 10.11
C GLY A 347 -9.98 -14.65 10.02
N GLY A 348 -9.77 -13.94 8.90
CA GLY A 348 -8.52 -13.28 8.57
C GLY A 348 -8.50 -11.80 8.94
N ARG A 349 -7.42 -11.13 8.56
CA ARG A 349 -7.19 -9.71 8.79
C ARG A 349 -6.55 -9.09 7.56
N ILE A 350 -7.01 -7.92 7.15
CA ILE A 350 -6.27 -7.13 6.14
C ILE A 350 -5.41 -6.09 6.83
N ALA A 351 -4.19 -5.90 6.34
CA ALA A 351 -3.30 -4.85 6.81
C ALA A 351 -3.09 -3.77 5.76
N PHE A 352 -3.05 -2.53 6.22
CA PHE A 352 -2.74 -1.35 5.44
C PHE A 352 -1.61 -0.57 6.11
N ALA A 353 -0.64 -0.13 5.30
CA ALA A 353 0.26 0.93 5.70
C ALA A 353 -0.52 2.25 5.72
N CYS A 354 -0.07 3.21 6.52
CA CYS A 354 -0.52 4.60 6.52
C CYS A 354 0.63 5.52 6.93
N PRO A 355 0.51 6.85 6.70
CA PRO A 355 1.60 7.78 7.02
C PRO A 355 1.98 7.73 8.50
N THR A 356 3.26 7.79 8.81
CA THR A 356 3.77 8.01 10.18
C THR A 356 2.97 9.12 10.91
N GLY A 357 2.56 8.83 12.15
CA GLY A 357 1.70 9.68 12.98
C GLY A 357 0.20 9.64 12.67
N SER A 358 -0.26 8.92 11.64
CA SER A 358 -1.68 8.89 11.26
C SER A 358 -2.52 7.88 12.04
N VAL A 359 -1.91 6.87 12.65
CA VAL A 359 -2.62 5.79 13.35
C VAL A 359 -3.58 6.33 14.42
N PRO A 360 -3.17 7.27 15.32
CA PRO A 360 -4.09 7.83 16.32
C PRO A 360 -5.31 8.53 15.71
N GLY A 361 -5.12 9.26 14.61
CA GLY A 361 -6.21 9.96 13.91
C GLY A 361 -7.19 9.00 13.24
N ILE A 362 -6.69 7.93 12.62
CA ILE A 362 -7.52 6.88 12.03
C ILE A 362 -8.35 6.18 13.12
N TYR A 363 -7.70 5.78 14.21
CA TYR A 363 -8.36 5.16 15.36
C TYR A 363 -9.48 6.05 15.90
N GLN A 364 -9.19 7.33 16.16
CA GLN A 364 -10.17 8.25 16.73
C GLN A 364 -11.35 8.49 15.78
N LYS A 365 -11.08 8.63 14.47
CA LYS A 365 -12.13 8.79 13.45
C LYS A 365 -13.11 7.60 13.44
N VAL A 366 -12.59 6.38 13.52
CA VAL A 366 -13.43 5.16 13.52
C VAL A 366 -14.21 5.01 14.82
N LYS A 367 -13.56 5.33 15.94
CA LYS A 367 -14.20 5.36 17.26
C LYS A 367 -15.34 6.38 17.35
N ASP A 368 -15.12 7.61 16.86
CA ASP A 368 -16.13 8.67 16.87
C ASP A 368 -17.33 8.37 15.98
N ALA A 369 -17.13 7.57 14.92
CA ALA A 369 -18.19 7.03 14.08
C ALA A 369 -18.96 5.86 14.73
N GLY A 370 -18.59 5.44 15.95
CA GLY A 370 -19.29 4.39 16.71
C GLY A 370 -18.92 2.96 16.33
N HIS A 371 -17.84 2.76 15.57
CA HIS A 371 -17.37 1.43 15.17
C HIS A 371 -16.38 0.84 16.18
N ALA A 372 -16.22 -0.49 16.13
CA ALA A 372 -15.33 -1.22 17.02
C ALA A 372 -13.86 -0.96 16.69
N VAL A 373 -13.07 -0.74 17.75
CA VAL A 373 -11.62 -0.48 17.69
C VAL A 373 -10.94 -1.24 18.83
N MET A 374 -9.94 -2.07 18.54
CA MET A 374 -9.32 -2.96 19.53
C MET A 374 -7.97 -3.48 19.04
N PRO A 375 -6.82 -3.23 19.70
CA PRO A 375 -6.57 -2.34 20.84
C PRO A 375 -6.39 -0.86 20.42
N PRO A 376 -6.31 0.09 21.38
CA PRO A 376 -5.79 1.44 21.12
C PRO A 376 -4.43 1.39 20.41
N PRO A 377 -4.00 2.50 19.76
CA PRO A 377 -2.70 2.57 19.11
C PRO A 377 -1.59 1.99 20.00
N LEU A 378 -0.89 0.98 19.48
CA LEU A 378 0.11 0.22 20.20
C LEU A 378 1.44 0.29 19.44
N THR A 379 2.54 0.49 20.16
CA THR A 379 3.88 0.31 19.62
C THR A 379 4.28 -1.15 19.84
N LEU A 380 4.50 -1.88 18.76
CA LEU A 380 4.96 -3.26 18.80
C LEU A 380 6.48 -3.28 18.63
N PRO A 381 7.24 -3.71 19.66
CA PRO A 381 8.66 -3.93 19.49
C PRO A 381 8.89 -5.15 18.60
N THR A 382 9.86 -5.05 17.70
CA THR A 382 10.33 -6.22 16.93
C THR A 382 11.82 -6.41 17.16
N GLU A 383 12.20 -7.59 17.66
CA GLU A 383 13.60 -7.88 17.97
C GLU A 383 14.50 -7.70 16.74
N GLY A 384 15.50 -6.83 16.86
CA GLY A 384 16.45 -6.52 15.80
C GLY A 384 15.88 -5.73 14.61
N LYS A 385 14.63 -5.23 14.68
CA LYS A 385 13.97 -4.44 13.62
C LYS A 385 13.31 -3.18 14.19
N ALA A 386 12.74 -2.35 13.33
CA ALA A 386 12.05 -1.13 13.75
C ALA A 386 10.76 -1.43 14.51
N ASP A 387 10.49 -0.64 15.55
CA ASP A 387 9.23 -0.68 16.29
C ASP A 387 8.11 -0.11 15.43
N VAL A 388 7.00 -0.84 15.29
CA VAL A 388 5.87 -0.42 14.46
C VAL A 388 4.72 0.09 15.31
N VAL A 389 4.10 1.19 14.92
CA VAL A 389 2.89 1.71 15.54
C VAL A 389 1.69 1.18 14.77
N VAL A 390 0.78 0.49 15.46
CA VAL A 390 -0.40 -0.15 14.86
C VAL A 390 -1.68 0.22 15.57
N THR A 391 -2.80 0.15 14.86
CA THR A 391 -4.13 -0.01 15.45
C THR A 391 -4.90 -1.08 14.71
N ILE A 392 -5.76 -1.79 15.42
CA ILE A 392 -6.65 -2.79 14.84
C ILE A 392 -8.10 -2.30 14.98
N LEU A 393 -8.82 -2.31 13.87
CA LEU A 393 -10.21 -1.88 13.75
C LEU A 393 -11.08 -3.08 13.37
N ALA A 394 -12.39 -2.96 13.56
CA ALA A 394 -13.36 -3.87 12.96
C ALA A 394 -14.32 -3.11 12.06
N ASP A 395 -14.60 -3.67 10.89
CA ASP A 395 -15.63 -3.16 9.98
C ASP A 395 -17.05 -3.52 10.47
N PRO A 396 -18.13 -3.05 9.81
CA PRO A 396 -19.50 -3.31 10.25
C PRO A 396 -19.92 -4.78 10.24
N ASP A 397 -19.20 -5.64 9.52
CA ASP A 397 -19.43 -7.09 9.47
C ASP A 397 -18.49 -7.87 10.38
N GLY A 398 -17.50 -7.22 11.00
CA GLY A 398 -16.59 -7.82 11.99
C GLY A 398 -15.20 -8.17 11.44
N TYR A 399 -14.86 -7.79 10.20
CA TYR A 399 -13.53 -8.02 9.66
C TYR A 399 -12.49 -7.18 10.38
N GLU A 400 -11.40 -7.82 10.80
CA GLU A 400 -10.28 -7.13 11.42
C GLU A 400 -9.43 -6.39 10.38
N ILE A 401 -9.03 -5.17 10.72
CA ILE A 401 -8.23 -4.28 9.86
C ILE A 401 -7.06 -3.77 10.67
N CYS A 402 -5.83 -4.07 10.24
CA CYS A 402 -4.62 -3.46 10.78
C CYS A 402 -4.28 -2.20 9.98
N PHE A 403 -4.09 -1.07 10.66
CA PHE A 403 -3.33 0.05 10.14
C PHE A 403 -1.98 0.12 10.84
N VAL A 404 -0.90 0.18 10.08
CA VAL A 404 0.47 0.29 10.56
C VAL A 404 1.15 1.51 9.94
N GLU A 405 1.95 2.23 10.71
CA GLU A 405 2.75 3.35 10.21
C GLU A 405 3.85 2.85 9.25
N ASP A 406 3.95 3.51 8.10
CA ASP A 406 4.63 3.00 6.92
C ASP A 406 6.16 2.96 7.02
N GLU A 407 6.81 4.01 7.55
CA GLU A 407 8.27 4.08 7.63
C GLU A 407 8.85 2.90 8.42
N ALA A 408 8.37 2.69 9.65
CA ALA A 408 8.82 1.57 10.47
C ALA A 408 8.43 0.22 9.88
N PHE A 409 7.26 0.14 9.23
CA PHE A 409 6.86 -1.09 8.53
C PHE A 409 7.82 -1.40 7.37
N TYR A 410 8.27 -0.42 6.59
CA TYR A 410 9.18 -0.67 5.47
C TYR A 410 10.56 -1.13 5.92
N ASP A 411 11.05 -0.65 7.05
CA ASP A 411 12.26 -1.18 7.67
C ASP A 411 12.05 -2.64 8.13
N LEU A 412 10.95 -2.92 8.85
CA LEU A 412 10.55 -4.26 9.29
C LEU A 412 10.41 -5.26 8.13
N ALA A 413 9.83 -4.79 7.02
CA ALA A 413 9.44 -5.57 5.86
C ALA A 413 10.56 -5.70 4.81
N THR A 414 11.79 -5.35 5.17
CA THR A 414 12.97 -5.60 4.36
C THR A 414 13.12 -7.12 4.14
N PRO A 415 12.97 -7.62 2.90
CA PRO A 415 13.00 -9.06 2.65
C PRO A 415 14.41 -9.58 2.89
N LEU A 416 14.53 -10.53 3.80
CA LEU A 416 15.76 -11.30 4.00
C LEU A 416 15.78 -12.55 3.11
N TYR A 417 14.64 -12.89 2.48
CA TYR A 417 14.41 -14.16 1.79
C TYR A 417 14.80 -15.33 2.71
N ASP A 418 14.26 -15.29 3.92
CA ASP A 418 14.59 -16.25 4.95
C ASP A 418 14.13 -17.66 4.58
N VAL A 419 14.80 -18.63 5.19
CA VAL A 419 14.45 -20.04 5.11
C VAL A 419 13.79 -20.43 6.42
N ILE A 420 12.70 -21.16 6.35
CA ILE A 420 12.07 -21.76 7.53
C ILE A 420 13.00 -22.84 8.07
N ASP A 421 13.43 -22.73 9.33
CA ASP A 421 14.23 -23.77 10.00
C ASP A 421 13.34 -24.94 10.40
N TRP A 422 13.19 -25.87 9.47
CA TRP A 422 12.40 -27.08 9.66
C TRP A 422 12.92 -28.00 10.77
N VAL A 423 14.22 -27.96 11.10
CA VAL A 423 14.80 -28.80 12.14
C VAL A 423 14.46 -28.25 13.51
N ASP A 424 14.61 -26.92 13.69
CA ASP A 424 14.21 -26.24 14.92
C ASP A 424 12.70 -26.45 15.18
N ARG A 425 11.87 -26.25 14.16
CA ARG A 425 10.42 -26.45 14.25
C ARG A 425 10.03 -27.89 14.60
N GLU A 426 10.68 -28.89 14.01
CA GLU A 426 10.47 -30.30 14.40
C GLU A 426 10.79 -30.53 15.87
N SER A 427 11.85 -29.90 16.40
CA SER A 427 12.22 -30.01 17.82
C SER A 427 11.19 -29.39 18.77
N ARG A 428 10.43 -28.39 18.29
CA ARG A 428 9.31 -27.75 18.98
C ARG A 428 7.98 -28.51 18.86
N GLY A 429 7.96 -29.63 18.13
CA GLY A 429 6.76 -30.45 17.92
C GLY A 429 5.81 -29.91 16.85
N ALA A 430 6.29 -29.09 15.91
CA ALA A 430 5.46 -28.52 14.84
C ALA A 430 5.24 -29.46 13.64
N ASP A 431 4.15 -29.19 12.92
CA ASP A 431 3.89 -29.54 11.50
C ASP A 431 3.77 -31.02 11.07
N GLY A 432 3.84 -32.01 11.96
CA GLY A 432 3.64 -33.42 11.59
C GLY A 432 4.59 -33.92 10.47
N ALA A 433 4.32 -35.11 9.91
CA ALA A 433 5.13 -35.67 8.83
C ALA A 433 4.89 -34.93 7.50
N PRO A 434 5.92 -34.72 6.66
CA PRO A 434 5.77 -34.05 5.36
C PRO A 434 4.79 -34.79 4.44
N PRO A 435 4.05 -34.06 3.56
CA PRO A 435 3.12 -34.69 2.64
C PRO A 435 3.86 -35.65 1.68
N PRO A 436 3.27 -36.82 1.33
CA PRO A 436 3.90 -37.77 0.43
C PRO A 436 3.98 -37.17 -0.99
N GLY A 437 5.20 -36.93 -1.49
CA GLY A 437 5.43 -36.54 -2.89
C GLY A 437 6.40 -35.39 -3.15
N GLY A 438 6.80 -34.63 -2.13
CA GLY A 438 7.80 -33.56 -2.29
C GLY A 438 9.20 -34.15 -2.48
N LYS A 439 9.78 -34.03 -3.69
CA LYS A 439 11.20 -34.33 -3.89
C LYS A 439 12.01 -33.34 -3.04
N LYS A 440 12.75 -33.85 -2.05
CA LYS A 440 13.76 -33.09 -1.31
C LYS A 440 14.69 -32.37 -2.31
N LYS A 441 14.51 -31.07 -2.52
CA LYS A 441 15.62 -30.23 -2.97
C LYS A 441 16.48 -29.98 -1.74
N ALA A 442 17.50 -30.82 -1.56
CA ALA A 442 18.60 -30.48 -0.67
C ALA A 442 19.18 -29.15 -1.16
N GLY A 443 19.01 -28.09 -0.37
CA GLY A 443 19.68 -26.82 -0.60
C GLY A 443 21.18 -27.07 -0.60
N ALA A 444 21.84 -26.77 -1.72
CA ALA A 444 23.28 -26.72 -1.76
C ALA A 444 23.72 -25.59 -0.82
N ALA A 445 24.27 -25.97 0.33
CA ALA A 445 25.00 -25.06 1.19
C ALA A 445 26.19 -24.53 0.38
N ASN A 446 26.11 -23.26 -0.05
CA ASN A 446 27.29 -22.52 -0.49
C ASN A 446 28.16 -22.27 0.73
N GLY A 447 29.06 -23.22 0.99
CA GLY A 447 30.13 -23.06 1.96
C GLY A 447 31.09 -21.98 1.48
N VAL A 448 30.93 -20.76 1.99
CA VAL A 448 32.01 -19.77 2.02
C VAL A 448 32.98 -20.22 3.10
N LYS A 449 34.07 -20.89 2.70
CA LYS A 449 35.27 -20.97 3.53
C LYS A 449 36.09 -19.69 3.31
N LYS A 450 36.68 -19.22 4.42
CA LYS A 450 37.68 -18.15 4.51
C LYS A 450 38.65 -18.07 3.35
#